data_AF-A0A4R7WCQ3-F1
#
_entry.id   AF-A0A4R7WCQ3-F1
#
_cell.length_a   1.000
_cell.length_b   1.000
_cell.length_c   1.000
_cell.angle_alpha   90.00
_cell.angle_beta   90.00
_cell.angle_gamma   90.00
#
_symmetry.space_group_name_H-M   'P 1'
#
loop_
_entity.id
_entity.type
_entity.pdbx_description
1 polymer ?
#
loop_
_entity_poly.entity_id
_entity_poly.type
_entity_poly.pdbx_seq_one_letter_code
_entity_poly.pdbx_strand_id
1 'polypeptide(L)'
;MVAPGATGKSFWALEAAMAIACSVAGGDLVGLAPACAGRVVYFAGEDPEVALVRRIHAIGQHLNQQAREAIAKNLILESIMGKRLNVMDDRHLVRITEFCEGARLIVLDTLSRVHDRDENSNGDMSRLIATLEHVATHTGASVLYLHHVSKGSAREGQADQQQAARGASALIDNARWCGFVAKMTEEQAKILSDRSYDRQPIGNDRRGFFVRFGVSKQNYDATPLDQWYKRHDGGVLVPVELEAVKRERALHVVSGNDDERW
;
A
#
# COMPACT_ATOMS: atom_id res chain seq x y z
N MET A 1 3.09 5.98 3.03
CA MET A 1 3.15 4.51 2.89
C MET A 1 4.56 4.08 2.50
N VAL A 2 5.11 3.11 3.21
CA VAL A 2 6.50 2.65 3.06
C VAL A 2 6.59 1.21 2.58
N ALA A 3 7.50 0.92 1.66
CA ALA A 3 7.86 -0.45 1.26
C ALA A 3 9.09 -0.42 0.36
N PRO A 4 9.80 -1.56 0.21
CA PRO A 4 10.81 -1.70 -0.83
C PRO A 4 10.26 -1.41 -2.23
N GLY A 5 11.16 -1.13 -3.18
CA GLY A 5 10.81 -1.07 -4.60
C GLY A 5 10.20 -2.39 -5.09
N ALA A 6 9.29 -2.32 -6.07
CA ALA A 6 8.63 -3.48 -6.69
C ALA A 6 7.81 -4.38 -5.74
N THR A 7 7.34 -3.84 -4.61
CA THR A 7 6.46 -4.55 -3.67
C THR A 7 4.96 -4.43 -4.00
N GLY A 8 4.55 -3.44 -4.80
CA GLY A 8 3.15 -3.21 -5.17
C GLY A 8 2.52 -1.94 -4.60
N LYS A 9 3.33 -1.06 -3.97
CA LYS A 9 2.88 0.24 -3.43
C LYS A 9 2.02 1.04 -4.38
N SER A 10 2.48 1.24 -5.61
CA SER A 10 1.78 2.04 -6.61
C SER A 10 0.43 1.44 -6.99
N PHE A 11 0.34 0.10 -7.07
CA PHE A 11 -0.94 -0.58 -7.30
C PHE A 11 -1.90 -0.35 -6.14
N TRP A 12 -1.47 -0.67 -4.92
CA TRP A 12 -2.32 -0.49 -3.74
C TRP A 12 -2.75 0.97 -3.58
N ALA A 13 -1.84 1.93 -3.76
CA ALA A 13 -2.16 3.35 -3.64
C ALA A 13 -3.12 3.83 -4.73
N LEU A 14 -2.99 3.33 -5.96
CA LEU A 14 -3.89 3.67 -7.05
C LEU A 14 -5.28 3.05 -6.84
N GLU A 15 -5.35 1.80 -6.40
CA GLU A 15 -6.63 1.14 -6.08
C GLU A 15 -7.32 1.80 -4.88
N ALA A 16 -6.57 2.19 -3.86
CA ALA A 16 -7.07 2.98 -2.73
C ALA A 16 -7.58 4.36 -3.17
N ALA A 17 -6.84 5.04 -4.04
CA ALA A 17 -7.26 6.33 -4.63
C ALA A 17 -8.55 6.16 -5.44
N MET A 18 -8.67 5.09 -6.22
CA MET A 18 -9.89 4.77 -6.98
C MET A 18 -11.07 4.47 -6.06
N ALA A 19 -10.85 3.71 -4.97
CA ALA A 19 -11.89 3.45 -3.97
C ALA A 19 -12.41 4.76 -3.34
N ILE A 20 -11.52 5.70 -2.98
CA ILE A 20 -11.89 7.00 -2.41
C ILE A 20 -12.55 7.92 -3.45
N ALA A 21 -12.19 7.80 -4.72
CA ALA A 21 -12.82 8.55 -5.81
C ALA A 21 -14.23 8.04 -6.16
N CYS A 22 -14.53 6.78 -5.87
CA CYS A 22 -15.79 6.15 -6.28
C CYS A 22 -16.95 6.52 -5.35
N SER A 23 -17.96 7.21 -5.87
CA SER A 23 -19.17 7.59 -5.13
C SER A 23 -20.30 6.54 -5.17
N VAL A 24 -20.05 5.38 -5.76
CA VAL A 24 -21.03 4.28 -5.91
C VAL A 24 -20.44 2.95 -5.46
N ALA A 25 -21.29 1.94 -5.29
CA ALA A 25 -20.86 0.59 -4.90
C ALA A 25 -20.00 -0.09 -5.98
N GLY A 26 -19.07 -0.94 -5.54
CA GLY A 26 -18.22 -1.75 -6.42
C GLY A 26 -16.95 -1.05 -6.91
N GLY A 27 -16.59 0.11 -6.34
CA GLY A 27 -15.32 0.81 -6.59
C GLY A 27 -14.17 0.43 -5.65
N ASP A 28 -14.47 -0.23 -4.54
CA ASP A 28 -13.50 -0.56 -3.49
C ASP A 28 -12.94 -1.97 -3.64
N LEU A 29 -11.96 -2.13 -4.54
CA LEU A 29 -11.31 -3.42 -4.78
C LEU A 29 -10.39 -3.84 -3.65
N VAL A 30 -9.88 -2.88 -2.87
CA VAL A 30 -8.92 -3.12 -1.79
C VAL A 30 -9.57 -3.32 -0.42
N GLY A 31 -10.90 -3.18 -0.32
CA GLY A 31 -11.66 -3.41 0.91
C GLY A 31 -11.42 -2.37 2.00
N LEU A 32 -11.18 -1.11 1.63
CA LEU A 32 -10.94 -0.01 2.56
C LEU A 32 -12.21 0.52 3.24
N ALA A 33 -13.37 0.29 2.62
CA ALA A 33 -14.67 0.86 3.00
C ALA A 33 -14.63 2.38 3.29
N PRO A 34 -14.25 3.24 2.32
CA PRO A 34 -14.21 4.68 2.55
C PRO A 34 -15.57 5.23 2.98
N ALA A 35 -15.62 5.96 4.11
CA ALA A 35 -16.87 6.50 4.64
C ALA A 35 -17.55 7.52 3.71
N CYS A 36 -16.77 8.23 2.89
CA CYS A 36 -17.28 9.10 1.84
C CYS A 36 -16.29 9.20 0.68
N ALA A 37 -16.84 9.42 -0.51
CA ALA A 37 -16.08 9.66 -1.72
C ALA A 37 -15.66 11.13 -1.84
N GLY A 38 -14.67 11.41 -2.70
CA GLY A 38 -14.30 12.78 -3.02
C GLY A 38 -13.26 12.86 -4.13
N ARG A 39 -12.93 14.09 -4.54
CA ARG A 39 -11.92 14.34 -5.57
C ARG A 39 -10.56 13.83 -5.10
N VAL A 40 -9.86 13.10 -5.96
CA VAL A 40 -8.52 12.57 -5.69
C VAL A 40 -7.57 13.06 -6.77
N VAL A 41 -6.42 13.58 -6.35
CA VAL A 41 -5.34 13.98 -7.26
C VAL A 41 -4.14 13.07 -6.99
N TYR A 42 -3.69 12.34 -8.01
CA TYR A 42 -2.59 11.40 -7.92
C TYR A 42 -1.45 11.87 -8.81
N PHE A 43 -0.30 12.17 -8.21
CA PHE A 43 0.92 12.54 -8.91
C PHE A 43 1.86 11.33 -9.02
N ALA A 44 2.00 10.79 -10.23
CA ALA A 44 2.85 9.65 -10.55
C ALA A 44 4.21 10.14 -11.09
N GLY A 45 5.25 10.10 -10.26
CA GLY A 45 6.59 10.57 -10.59
C GLY A 45 7.54 9.53 -11.16
N GLU A 46 7.24 8.25 -11.04
CA GLU A 46 8.11 7.17 -11.55
C GLU A 46 7.58 6.49 -12.82
N ASP A 47 6.27 6.43 -13.00
CA ASP A 47 5.63 5.74 -14.11
C ASP A 47 5.29 6.74 -15.25
N PRO A 48 5.62 6.43 -16.51
CA PRO A 48 5.15 7.22 -17.65
C PRO A 48 3.66 7.01 -17.88
N GLU A 49 3.02 7.94 -18.59
CA GLU A 49 1.58 7.93 -18.87
C GLU A 49 1.08 6.60 -19.47
N VAL A 50 1.83 5.99 -20.40
CA VAL A 50 1.47 4.69 -20.99
C VAL A 50 1.40 3.57 -19.95
N ALA A 51 2.29 3.58 -18.94
CA ALA A 51 2.26 2.60 -17.86
C ALA A 51 1.04 2.83 -16.96
N LEU A 52 0.71 4.09 -16.66
CA LEU A 52 -0.46 4.47 -15.87
C LEU A 52 -1.76 4.04 -16.56
N VAL A 53 -1.90 4.29 -17.87
CA VAL A 53 -3.07 3.84 -18.65
C VAL A 53 -3.23 2.32 -18.58
N ARG A 54 -2.14 1.56 -18.68
CA ARG A 54 -2.19 0.09 -18.56
C ARG A 54 -2.64 -0.36 -17.17
N ARG A 55 -2.18 0.29 -16.10
CA ARG A 55 -2.60 -0.01 -14.73
C ARG A 55 -4.08 0.29 -14.51
N ILE A 56 -4.54 1.49 -14.90
CA ILE A 56 -5.95 1.87 -14.80
C ILE A 56 -6.81 0.89 -15.59
N HIS A 57 -6.38 0.51 -16.80
CA HIS A 57 -7.11 -0.45 -17.61
C HIS A 57 -7.23 -1.81 -16.92
N ALA A 58 -6.13 -2.35 -16.37
CA ALA A 58 -6.13 -3.61 -15.64
C ALA A 58 -7.06 -3.57 -14.42
N ILE A 59 -6.94 -2.54 -13.58
CA ILE A 59 -7.83 -2.34 -12.41
C ILE A 59 -9.28 -2.19 -12.87
N GLY A 60 -9.50 -1.43 -13.94
CA GLY A 60 -10.79 -1.19 -14.56
C GLY A 60 -11.53 -2.48 -14.93
N GLN A 61 -10.83 -3.53 -15.37
CA GLN A 61 -11.45 -4.81 -15.71
C GLN A 61 -12.20 -5.46 -14.53
N HIS A 62 -11.82 -5.14 -13.29
CA HIS A 62 -12.47 -5.63 -12.09
C HIS A 62 -13.62 -4.75 -11.60
N LEU A 63 -13.85 -3.61 -12.25
CA LEU A 63 -14.87 -2.62 -11.88
C LEU A 63 -16.07 -2.69 -12.81
N ASN A 64 -17.26 -2.50 -12.25
CA ASN A 64 -18.48 -2.31 -13.03
C ASN A 64 -18.48 -0.93 -13.73
N GLN A 65 -19.31 -0.76 -14.76
CA GLN A 65 -19.34 0.45 -15.58
C GLN A 65 -19.64 1.72 -14.77
N GLN A 66 -20.56 1.65 -13.80
CA GLN A 66 -20.94 2.80 -12.97
C GLN A 66 -19.78 3.26 -12.08
N ALA A 67 -19.04 2.31 -11.49
CA ALA A 67 -17.85 2.59 -10.69
C ALA A 67 -16.76 3.25 -11.54
N ARG A 68 -16.51 2.74 -12.76
CA ARG A 68 -15.54 3.35 -13.70
C ARG A 68 -15.88 4.81 -14.00
N GLU A 69 -17.14 5.11 -14.29
CA GLU A 69 -17.61 6.47 -14.57
C GLU A 69 -17.52 7.39 -13.34
N ALA A 70 -17.86 6.89 -12.16
CA ALA A 70 -17.75 7.65 -10.91
C ALA A 70 -16.29 7.98 -10.59
N ILE A 71 -15.39 7.01 -10.74
CA ILE A 71 -13.95 7.20 -10.55
C ILE A 71 -13.40 8.21 -11.56
N ALA A 72 -13.74 8.08 -12.84
CA ALA A 72 -13.25 8.99 -13.87
C ALA A 72 -13.64 10.46 -13.65
N LYS A 73 -14.77 10.73 -12.96
CA LYS A 73 -15.19 12.09 -12.60
C LYS A 73 -14.37 12.70 -11.47
N ASN A 74 -13.89 11.86 -10.54
CA ASN A 74 -13.30 12.32 -9.28
C ASN A 74 -11.78 12.10 -9.22
N LEU A 75 -11.22 11.19 -10.00
CA LEU A 75 -9.79 10.88 -10.00
C LEU A 75 -9.08 11.62 -11.12
N ILE A 76 -8.10 12.43 -10.74
CA ILE A 76 -7.13 13.04 -11.66
C ILE A 76 -5.80 12.34 -11.46
N LEU A 77 -5.24 11.80 -12.54
CA LEU A 77 -3.95 11.13 -12.53
C LEU A 77 -2.96 11.90 -13.40
N GLU A 78 -1.95 12.49 -12.76
CA GLU A 78 -0.93 13.32 -13.38
C GLU A 78 0.42 12.61 -13.37
N SER A 79 0.92 12.22 -14.54
CA SER A 79 2.32 11.81 -14.68
C SER A 79 3.22 13.03 -14.52
N ILE A 80 4.08 13.03 -13.50
CA ILE A 80 5.10 14.07 -13.27
C ILE A 80 6.52 13.59 -13.59
N MET A 81 6.65 12.37 -14.14
CA MET A 81 7.91 11.84 -14.64
C MET A 81 8.55 12.83 -15.63
N GLY A 82 9.79 13.24 -15.35
CA GLY A 82 10.52 14.22 -16.18
C GLY A 82 10.08 15.68 -16.04
N LYS A 83 9.01 15.99 -15.28
CA LYS A 83 8.50 17.37 -15.11
C LYS A 83 9.24 18.19 -14.03
N ARG A 84 10.14 17.56 -13.25
CA ARG A 84 10.93 18.17 -12.17
C ARG A 84 10.06 18.95 -11.16
N LEU A 85 8.93 18.37 -10.77
CA LEU A 85 8.09 18.94 -9.71
C LEU A 85 8.90 19.08 -8.41
N ASN A 86 8.78 20.22 -7.74
CA ASN A 86 9.45 20.47 -6.46
C ASN A 86 8.52 21.25 -5.54
N VAL A 87 7.96 20.62 -4.51
CA VAL A 87 7.08 21.26 -3.52
C VAL A 87 7.82 22.26 -2.62
N MET A 88 9.16 22.22 -2.62
CA MET A 88 9.99 23.18 -1.88
C MET A 88 10.27 24.46 -2.66
N ASP A 89 9.85 24.54 -3.92
CA ASP A 89 9.83 25.76 -4.71
C ASP A 89 8.47 26.46 -4.54
N ASP A 90 8.47 27.74 -4.15
CA ASP A 90 7.25 28.47 -3.81
C ASP A 90 6.26 28.54 -4.98
N ARG A 91 6.74 28.66 -6.22
CA ARG A 91 5.86 28.76 -7.40
C ARG A 91 5.17 27.44 -7.67
N HIS A 92 5.90 26.34 -7.57
CA HIS A 92 5.34 25.00 -7.67
C HIS A 92 4.38 24.70 -6.52
N LEU A 93 4.72 25.09 -5.28
CA LEU A 93 3.88 24.90 -4.11
C LEU A 93 2.52 25.59 -4.25
N VAL A 94 2.51 26.86 -4.66
CA VAL A 94 1.28 27.62 -4.94
C VAL A 94 0.45 26.91 -6.01
N ARG A 95 1.07 26.56 -7.15
CA ARG A 95 0.38 25.88 -8.25
C ARG A 95 -0.23 24.54 -7.83
N ILE A 96 0.48 23.73 -7.04
CA ILE A 96 -0.03 22.43 -6.57
C ILE A 96 -1.18 22.65 -5.58
N THR A 97 -1.05 23.61 -4.68
CA THR A 97 -2.09 23.92 -3.69
C THR A 97 -3.38 24.36 -4.39
N GLU A 98 -3.30 25.28 -5.36
CA GLU A 98 -4.44 25.71 -6.17
C GLU A 98 -5.03 24.55 -6.99
N PHE A 99 -4.19 23.77 -7.67
CA PHE A 99 -4.65 22.63 -8.47
C PHE A 99 -5.36 21.56 -7.63
N CYS A 100 -4.94 21.38 -6.38
CA CYS A 100 -5.47 20.39 -5.46
C CYS A 100 -6.60 20.94 -4.57
N GLU A 101 -7.04 22.19 -4.76
CA GLU A 101 -8.15 22.75 -3.99
C GLU A 101 -9.41 21.87 -4.08
N GLY A 102 -10.06 21.65 -2.94
CA GLY A 102 -11.24 20.78 -2.83
C GLY A 102 -10.98 19.29 -3.03
N ALA A 103 -9.71 18.86 -3.16
CA ALA A 103 -9.38 17.45 -3.13
C ALA A 103 -9.64 16.87 -1.73
N ARG A 104 -10.14 15.63 -1.70
CA ARG A 104 -10.22 14.82 -0.48
C ARG A 104 -8.89 14.13 -0.19
N LEU A 105 -8.17 13.73 -1.25
CA LEU A 105 -6.89 13.03 -1.15
C LEU A 105 -5.93 13.53 -2.25
N ILE A 106 -4.69 13.78 -1.85
CA ILE A 106 -3.56 14.02 -2.73
C ILE A 106 -2.56 12.88 -2.54
N VAL A 107 -2.17 12.20 -3.62
CA VAL A 107 -1.18 11.11 -3.59
C VAL A 107 0.10 11.53 -4.29
N LEU A 108 1.25 11.27 -3.67
CA LEU A 108 2.59 11.54 -4.20
C LEU A 108 3.35 10.22 -4.38
N ASP A 109 3.46 9.72 -5.62
CA ASP A 109 4.13 8.46 -5.97
C ASP A 109 5.43 8.68 -6.77
N THR A 110 6.61 8.87 -6.17
CA THR A 110 6.93 8.83 -4.74
C THR A 110 7.44 10.18 -4.23
N LEU A 111 7.61 10.29 -2.91
CA LEU A 111 8.08 11.50 -2.25
C LEU A 111 9.40 12.02 -2.86
N SER A 112 10.33 11.13 -3.20
CA SER A 112 11.65 11.46 -3.76
C SER A 112 11.59 12.15 -5.14
N ARG A 113 10.42 12.16 -5.79
CA ARG A 113 10.20 12.79 -7.11
C ARG A 113 9.59 14.18 -7.03
N VAL A 114 9.31 14.67 -5.83
CA VAL A 114 8.61 15.94 -5.62
C VAL A 114 9.41 16.94 -4.79
N HIS A 115 10.67 16.66 -4.43
CA HIS A 115 11.57 17.59 -3.75
C HIS A 115 13.03 17.36 -4.16
N ASP A 116 13.91 18.26 -3.74
CA ASP A 116 15.36 18.24 -3.99
C ASP A 116 16.21 18.16 -2.69
N ARG A 117 15.55 18.01 -1.54
CA ARG A 117 16.17 17.93 -0.21
C ARG A 117 16.83 16.57 0.09
N ASP A 118 17.76 16.54 1.05
CA ASP A 118 18.44 15.32 1.48
C ASP A 118 17.55 14.48 2.41
N GLU A 119 17.12 13.30 1.95
CA GLU A 119 16.24 12.40 2.73
C GLU A 119 16.87 11.86 4.01
N ASN A 120 18.21 11.92 4.14
CA ASN A 120 18.91 11.50 5.36
C ASN A 120 19.00 12.64 6.40
N SER A 121 18.66 13.88 6.01
CA SER A 121 18.67 15.02 6.91
C SER A 121 17.32 15.20 7.59
N ASN A 122 17.26 14.92 8.90
CA ASN A 122 16.06 15.10 9.70
C ASN A 122 15.51 16.54 9.64
N GLY A 123 16.37 17.55 9.51
CA GLY A 123 15.97 18.95 9.39
C GLY A 123 15.29 19.23 8.04
N ASP A 124 15.83 18.67 6.96
CA ASP A 124 15.26 18.77 5.62
C ASP A 124 13.92 18.05 5.52
N MET A 125 13.83 16.83 6.03
CA MET A 125 12.59 16.06 6.01
C MET A 125 11.51 16.66 6.91
N SER A 126 11.87 17.22 8.07
CA SER A 126 10.92 17.97 8.90
C SER A 126 10.34 19.18 8.17
N ARG A 127 11.17 19.93 7.44
CA ARG A 127 10.71 21.07 6.61
C ARG A 127 9.79 20.62 5.48
N LEU A 128 10.16 19.56 4.76
CA LEU A 128 9.34 18.99 3.70
C LEU A 128 7.96 18.55 4.23
N ILE A 129 7.91 17.87 5.38
CA ILE A 129 6.66 17.44 5.98
C ILE A 129 5.80 18.64 6.38
N ALA A 130 6.39 19.67 6.99
CA ALA A 130 5.66 20.92 7.30
C ALA A 130 5.09 21.59 6.04
N THR A 131 5.82 21.55 4.92
CA THR A 131 5.30 22.01 3.61
C THR A 131 4.11 21.17 3.14
N LEU A 132 4.15 19.84 3.30
CA LEU A 132 3.02 18.98 2.94
C LEU A 132 1.82 19.17 3.88
N GLU A 133 2.04 19.43 5.17
CA GLU A 133 1.00 19.80 6.13
C GLU A 133 0.34 21.14 5.76
N HIS A 134 1.12 22.10 5.27
CA HIS A 134 0.60 23.34 4.72
C HIS A 134 -0.33 23.07 3.53
N VAL A 135 0.09 22.24 2.56
CA VAL A 135 -0.77 21.84 1.42
C VAL A 135 -2.06 21.17 1.92
N ALA A 136 -1.96 20.22 2.84
CA ALA A 136 -3.13 19.53 3.41
C ALA A 136 -4.12 20.52 4.05
N THR A 137 -3.60 21.47 4.83
CA THR A 137 -4.42 22.46 5.55
C THR A 137 -5.12 23.43 4.59
N HIS A 138 -4.43 23.89 3.54
CA HIS A 138 -4.98 24.88 2.60
C HIS A 138 -5.93 24.26 1.58
N THR A 139 -5.74 22.98 1.23
CA THR A 139 -6.63 22.28 0.28
C THR A 139 -7.81 21.60 0.97
N GLY A 140 -7.71 21.33 2.27
CA GLY A 140 -8.63 20.46 3.01
C GLY A 140 -8.41 18.96 2.73
N ALA A 141 -7.38 18.60 1.95
CA ALA A 141 -7.10 17.24 1.55
C ALA A 141 -6.23 16.50 2.56
N SER A 142 -6.38 15.18 2.61
CA SER A 142 -5.31 14.32 3.14
C SER A 142 -4.16 14.23 2.12
N VAL A 143 -2.92 14.23 2.59
CA VAL A 143 -1.73 14.02 1.74
C VAL A 143 -1.11 12.67 2.05
N LEU A 144 -1.11 11.76 1.08
CA LEU A 144 -0.47 10.45 1.14
C LEU A 144 0.75 10.43 0.24
N TYR A 145 1.94 10.25 0.81
CA TYR A 145 3.15 10.04 0.01
C TYR A 145 3.63 8.60 0.11
N LEU A 146 4.25 8.13 -0.97
CA LEU A 146 4.90 6.83 -1.08
C LEU A 146 6.40 7.00 -0.91
N HIS A 147 7.02 6.11 -0.15
CA HIS A 147 8.45 6.18 0.12
C HIS A 147 9.10 4.81 0.01
N HIS A 148 10.29 4.77 -0.60
CA HIS A 148 11.06 3.54 -0.76
C HIS A 148 11.95 3.32 0.45
N VAL A 149 11.77 2.20 1.15
CA VAL A 149 12.73 1.78 2.17
C VAL A 149 13.85 0.96 1.53
N SER A 150 15.04 1.04 2.13
CA SER A 150 16.26 0.39 1.60
C SER A 150 16.14 -1.14 1.61
N LYS A 151 16.87 -1.82 0.71
CA LYS A 151 16.84 -3.29 0.60
C LYS A 151 17.45 -4.00 1.82
N GLY A 152 18.28 -3.30 2.61
CA GLY A 152 18.94 -3.84 3.81
C GLY A 152 17.94 -4.22 4.90
N SER A 153 16.89 -3.42 5.09
CA SER A 153 15.82 -3.73 6.05
C SER A 153 14.84 -4.81 5.57
N ALA A 154 14.81 -5.09 4.26
CA ALA A 154 13.95 -6.13 3.68
C ALA A 154 14.55 -7.55 3.78
N ARG A 155 15.86 -7.68 4.03
CA ARG A 155 16.58 -8.97 4.01
C ARG A 155 16.30 -9.87 5.23
N GLU A 156 15.82 -9.32 6.33
CA GLU A 156 15.66 -10.07 7.60
C GLU A 156 14.19 -10.41 7.92
N GLY A 157 13.27 -10.33 6.96
CA GLY A 157 11.83 -10.51 7.25
C GLY A 157 11.26 -9.41 8.15
N GLN A 158 12.02 -8.35 8.40
CA GLN A 158 11.65 -7.18 9.22
C GLN A 158 11.05 -6.03 8.40
N ALA A 159 10.47 -6.31 7.23
CA ALA A 159 9.69 -5.31 6.49
C ALA A 159 8.50 -4.76 7.32
N ASP A 160 8.13 -5.50 8.37
CA ASP A 160 7.01 -5.27 9.28
C ASP A 160 7.32 -4.26 10.39
N GLN A 161 8.60 -3.94 10.59
CA GLN A 161 9.01 -3.07 11.70
C GLN A 161 9.23 -1.64 11.22
N GLN A 162 8.87 -0.69 12.09
CA GLN A 162 9.28 0.73 12.02
C GLN A 162 10.78 0.90 11.71
N GLN A 163 11.61 -0.11 12.00
CA GLN A 163 13.03 -0.17 11.68
C GLN A 163 13.35 -0.22 10.18
N ALA A 164 12.38 -0.51 9.30
CA ALA A 164 12.64 -0.51 7.86
C ALA A 164 12.97 0.87 7.29
N ALA A 165 12.57 1.94 7.98
CA ALA A 165 12.87 3.32 7.62
C ALA A 165 14.07 3.92 8.34
N ARG A 166 15.06 3.10 8.75
CA ARG A 166 16.29 3.56 9.43
C ARG A 166 17.08 4.67 8.71
N GLY A 167 16.77 5.00 7.45
CA GLY A 167 17.35 6.17 6.74
C GLY A 167 16.51 7.44 6.76
N ALA A 168 15.26 7.40 7.25
CA ALA A 168 14.33 8.52 7.24
C ALA A 168 13.33 8.43 8.41
N SER A 169 13.85 8.28 9.64
CA SER A 169 13.01 8.22 10.84
C SER A 169 12.10 9.44 10.96
N ALA A 170 12.59 10.63 10.59
CA ALA A 170 11.78 11.85 10.54
C ALA A 170 10.54 11.76 9.64
N LEU A 171 10.58 11.01 8.52
CA LEU A 171 9.40 10.80 7.67
C LEU A 171 8.32 10.02 8.41
N ILE A 172 8.69 8.97 9.14
CA ILE A 172 7.73 8.18 9.92
C ILE A 172 7.31 8.91 11.21
N ASP A 173 8.25 9.53 11.91
CA ASP A 173 8.05 10.14 13.22
C ASP A 173 7.13 11.36 13.14
N ASN A 174 7.26 12.18 12.09
CA ASN A 174 6.39 13.33 11.88
C ASN A 174 5.06 12.97 11.22
N ALA A 175 4.94 11.80 10.56
CA ALA A 175 3.66 11.33 10.03
C ALA A 175 2.71 10.90 11.15
N ARG A 176 1.43 11.26 11.03
CA ARG A 176 0.34 10.81 11.94
C ARG A 176 -0.20 9.43 11.62
N TRP A 177 0.04 8.97 10.38
CA TRP A 177 -0.38 7.66 9.88
C TRP A 177 0.71 7.08 8.98
N CYS A 178 1.03 5.79 9.14
CA CYS A 178 1.98 5.09 8.30
C CYS A 178 1.50 3.68 7.99
N GLY A 179 1.17 3.43 6.72
CA GLY A 179 0.94 2.09 6.19
C GLY A 179 2.18 1.49 5.52
N PHE A 180 2.25 0.17 5.46
CA PHE A 180 3.28 -0.59 4.74
C PHE A 180 2.69 -1.63 3.80
N VAL A 181 3.46 -2.02 2.78
CA VAL A 181 3.18 -3.19 1.95
C VAL A 181 4.37 -4.14 2.00
N ALA A 182 4.13 -5.41 2.29
CA ALA A 182 5.15 -6.46 2.37
C ALA A 182 4.80 -7.63 1.45
N LYS A 183 5.81 -8.26 0.85
CA LYS A 183 5.61 -9.54 0.13
C LYS A 183 5.53 -10.68 1.14
N MET A 184 4.82 -11.74 0.79
CA MET A 184 4.84 -12.97 1.57
C MET A 184 6.24 -13.56 1.70
N THR A 185 6.65 -13.86 2.93
CA THR A 185 7.92 -14.53 3.23
C THR A 185 7.81 -16.04 2.98
N GLU A 186 8.96 -16.72 2.89
CA GLU A 186 8.98 -18.18 2.73
C GLU A 186 8.36 -18.89 3.93
N GLU A 187 8.57 -18.39 5.14
CA GLU A 187 7.95 -18.95 6.35
C GLU A 187 6.43 -18.75 6.37
N GLN A 188 5.95 -17.56 5.99
CA GLN A 188 4.51 -17.32 5.86
C GLN A 188 3.87 -18.25 4.82
N ALA A 189 4.54 -18.50 3.69
CA ALA A 189 4.04 -19.38 2.63
C ALA A 189 3.98 -20.86 3.04
N LYS A 190 4.72 -21.29 4.08
CA LYS A 190 4.66 -22.65 4.64
C LYS A 190 3.47 -22.84 5.59
N ILE A 191 3.06 -21.78 6.28
CA ILE A 191 2.06 -21.86 7.36
C ILE A 191 0.68 -21.33 6.98
N LEU A 192 0.58 -20.56 5.89
CA LEU A 192 -0.67 -20.00 5.37
C LEU A 192 -1.14 -20.74 4.12
N SER A 193 -2.47 -20.78 3.95
CA SER A 193 -3.16 -21.40 2.82
C SER A 193 -4.25 -20.46 2.28
N ASP A 194 -4.37 -20.34 0.95
CA ASP A 194 -5.51 -19.71 0.27
C ASP A 194 -6.58 -20.74 -0.13
N ARG A 195 -6.54 -21.97 0.43
CA ARG A 195 -7.41 -23.10 0.08
C ARG A 195 -8.17 -23.59 1.32
N SER A 196 -9.42 -23.17 1.48
CA SER A 196 -10.22 -23.51 2.66
C SER A 196 -10.52 -25.01 2.84
N TYR A 197 -10.57 -25.78 1.74
CA TYR A 197 -10.96 -27.20 1.80
C TYR A 197 -9.83 -28.11 2.33
N ASP A 198 -8.68 -28.12 1.66
CA ASP A 198 -7.57 -29.02 1.98
C ASP A 198 -6.45 -28.36 2.79
N ARG A 199 -6.48 -27.02 2.91
CA ARG A 199 -5.49 -26.22 3.64
C ARG A 199 -4.05 -26.50 3.22
N GLN A 200 -3.82 -26.82 1.96
CA GLN A 200 -2.45 -26.98 1.46
C GLN A 200 -1.69 -25.65 1.55
N PRO A 201 -0.41 -25.66 1.97
CA PRO A 201 0.41 -24.45 2.03
C PRO A 201 0.44 -23.71 0.69
N ILE A 202 0.56 -22.38 0.73
CA ILE A 202 0.74 -21.57 -0.48
C ILE A 202 2.00 -22.00 -1.24
N GLY A 203 3.10 -22.28 -0.53
CA GLY A 203 4.35 -22.72 -1.14
C GLY A 203 5.19 -21.57 -1.71
N ASN A 204 6.48 -21.84 -1.90
CA ASN A 204 7.45 -20.84 -2.35
C ASN A 204 7.22 -20.39 -3.80
N ASP A 205 6.68 -21.28 -4.63
CA ASP A 205 6.32 -21.04 -6.02
C ASP A 205 5.19 -20.01 -6.18
N ARG A 206 4.25 -19.95 -5.23
CA ARG A 206 3.10 -19.05 -5.29
C ARG A 206 3.20 -17.81 -4.40
N ARG A 207 4.14 -17.76 -3.44
CA ARG A 207 4.25 -16.64 -2.48
C ARG A 207 4.39 -15.27 -3.16
N GLY A 208 4.96 -15.21 -4.36
CA GLY A 208 5.13 -13.98 -5.15
C GLY A 208 3.81 -13.30 -5.54
N PHE A 209 2.69 -14.03 -5.49
CA PHE A 209 1.35 -13.50 -5.76
C PHE A 209 0.70 -12.88 -4.52
N PHE A 210 1.30 -12.96 -3.33
CA PHE A 210 0.67 -12.50 -2.11
C PHE A 210 1.41 -11.31 -1.52
N VAL A 211 0.65 -10.26 -1.20
CA VAL A 211 1.15 -9.06 -0.53
C VAL A 211 0.28 -8.74 0.66
N ARG A 212 0.89 -8.28 1.73
CA ARG A 212 0.21 -7.85 2.95
C ARG A 212 0.30 -6.34 3.05
N PHE A 213 -0.83 -5.71 3.32
CA PHE A 213 -0.89 -4.33 3.79
C PHE A 213 -1.09 -4.31 5.30
N GLY A 214 -0.45 -3.37 5.97
CA GLY A 214 -0.65 -3.14 7.39
C GLY A 214 -0.41 -1.69 7.75
N VAL A 215 -0.75 -1.33 8.98
CA VAL A 215 -0.53 0.01 9.54
C VAL A 215 0.51 -0.10 10.65
N SER A 216 1.65 0.58 10.49
CA SER A 216 2.74 0.59 11.46
C SER A 216 2.67 1.77 12.44
N LYS A 217 1.84 2.78 12.14
CA LYS A 217 1.59 3.93 13.01
C LYS A 217 0.21 4.51 12.74
N GLN A 218 -0.54 4.75 13.81
CA GLN A 218 -1.83 5.43 13.81
C GLN A 218 -2.05 6.11 15.15
N ASN A 219 -2.37 7.40 15.13
CA ASN A 219 -2.44 8.19 16.36
C ASN A 219 -3.84 8.33 16.96
N TYR A 220 -4.91 8.08 16.18
CA TYR A 220 -6.27 8.46 16.54
C TYR A 220 -7.25 7.28 16.65
N ASP A 221 -6.78 6.05 16.43
CA ASP A 221 -7.60 4.83 16.55
C ASP A 221 -6.70 3.60 16.75
N ALA A 222 -7.31 2.46 17.03
CA ALA A 222 -6.64 1.16 17.03
C ALA A 222 -6.04 0.86 15.65
N THR A 223 -4.85 0.26 15.65
CA THR A 223 -4.23 -0.25 14.43
C THR A 223 -5.10 -1.38 13.86
N PRO A 224 -5.63 -1.26 12.63
CA PRO A 224 -6.42 -2.32 12.03
C PRO A 224 -5.58 -3.58 11.82
N LEU A 225 -6.26 -4.73 11.74
CA LEU A 225 -5.60 -5.98 11.34
C LEU A 225 -5.03 -5.85 9.94
N ASP A 226 -3.89 -6.50 9.73
CA ASP A 226 -3.28 -6.55 8.41
C ASP A 226 -4.18 -7.28 7.40
N GLN A 227 -4.20 -6.77 6.18
CA GLN A 227 -4.99 -7.30 5.08
C GLN A 227 -4.08 -7.99 4.08
N TRP A 228 -4.40 -9.24 3.73
CA TRP A 228 -3.74 -9.95 2.64
C TRP A 228 -4.45 -9.69 1.31
N TYR A 229 -3.64 -9.51 0.27
CA TYR A 229 -4.09 -9.41 -1.10
C TYR A 229 -3.41 -10.46 -1.97
N LYS A 230 -4.18 -11.00 -2.91
CA LYS A 230 -3.67 -11.78 -4.03
C LYS A 230 -3.51 -10.86 -5.24
N ARG A 231 -2.36 -10.95 -5.90
CA ARG A 231 -2.04 -10.25 -7.12
C ARG A 231 -2.59 -11.03 -8.32
N HIS A 232 -3.45 -10.40 -9.08
CA HIS A 232 -4.01 -10.90 -10.33
C HIS A 232 -3.26 -10.36 -11.55
N ASP A 233 -3.73 -10.75 -12.73
CA ASP A 233 -3.20 -10.29 -14.01
C ASP A 233 -3.17 -8.76 -14.07
N GLY A 234 -2.13 -8.23 -14.71
CA GLY A 234 -1.91 -6.78 -14.76
C GLY A 234 -1.50 -6.14 -13.44
N GLY A 235 -1.39 -6.91 -12.34
CA GLY A 235 -0.87 -6.45 -11.03
C GLY A 235 -1.93 -6.02 -10.01
N VAL A 236 -3.22 -6.15 -10.35
CA VAL A 236 -4.38 -5.81 -9.52
C VAL A 236 -4.34 -6.59 -8.21
N LEU A 237 -4.62 -5.92 -7.09
CA LEU A 237 -4.65 -6.52 -5.76
C LEU A 237 -6.10 -6.72 -5.31
N VAL A 238 -6.43 -7.96 -4.94
CA VAL A 238 -7.76 -8.32 -4.44
C VAL A 238 -7.62 -8.97 -3.06
N PRO A 239 -8.43 -8.56 -2.07
CA PRO A 239 -8.52 -9.19 -0.76
C PRO A 239 -8.55 -10.72 -0.84
N VAL A 240 -7.75 -11.37 -0.01
CA VAL A 240 -7.76 -12.83 0.13
C VAL A 240 -7.71 -13.21 1.60
N GLU A 241 -8.63 -14.08 1.99
CA GLU A 241 -8.60 -14.71 3.32
C GLU A 241 -7.58 -15.85 3.30
N LEU A 242 -6.66 -15.83 4.26
CA LEU A 242 -5.66 -16.88 4.43
C LEU A 242 -5.90 -17.63 5.73
N GLU A 243 -5.89 -18.96 5.66
CA GLU A 243 -6.07 -19.85 6.81
C GLU A 243 -4.75 -20.49 7.21
N ALA A 244 -4.62 -20.85 8.49
CA ALA A 244 -3.50 -21.66 8.95
C ALA A 244 -3.57 -23.09 8.38
N VAL A 245 -2.45 -23.60 7.89
CA VAL A 245 -2.31 -24.99 7.44
C VAL A 245 -2.65 -25.95 8.58
N LYS A 246 -3.39 -27.03 8.31
CA LYS A 246 -3.66 -28.06 9.32
C LYS A 246 -2.34 -28.68 9.78
N ARG A 247 -2.04 -28.61 11.07
CA ARG A 247 -1.05 -29.52 11.66
C ARG A 247 -1.60 -30.94 11.50
N GLU A 248 -0.87 -31.81 10.79
CA GLU A 248 -1.14 -33.24 10.88
C GLU A 248 -1.07 -33.63 12.37
N ARG A 249 -2.17 -34.18 12.90
CA ARG A 249 -2.12 -34.89 14.17
C ARG A 249 -1.15 -36.04 13.94
N ALA A 250 0.03 -35.98 14.55
CA ALA A 250 0.88 -37.15 14.67
C ALA A 250 0.03 -38.24 15.35
N LEU A 251 -0.40 -39.23 14.57
CA LEU A 251 -0.97 -40.44 15.10
C LEU A 251 0.16 -41.09 15.91
N HIS A 252 0.11 -40.94 17.23
CA HIS A 252 0.87 -41.81 18.12
C HIS A 252 0.39 -43.23 17.82
N VAL A 253 1.21 -43.98 17.10
CA VAL A 253 1.13 -45.44 17.07
C VAL A 253 1.38 -45.87 18.52
N VAL A 254 0.31 -46.11 19.26
CA VAL A 254 0.39 -46.86 20.52
C VAL A 254 0.74 -48.28 20.09
N SER A 255 2.02 -48.63 20.21
CA SER A 255 2.44 -50.02 20.19
C SER A 255 1.78 -50.71 21.39
N GLY A 256 0.67 -51.41 21.14
CA GLY A 256 0.12 -52.35 22.11
C GLY A 256 1.16 -53.43 22.37
N ASN A 257 1.79 -53.39 23.54
CA ASN A 257 2.44 -54.57 24.08
C ASN A 257 1.33 -55.38 24.74
N ASP A 258 0.89 -56.42 24.03
CA ASP A 258 0.17 -57.53 24.64
C ASP A 258 1.15 -58.22 25.60
N ASP A 259 1.00 -57.99 26.90
CA ASP A 259 1.55 -58.86 27.92
C ASP A 259 0.38 -59.62 28.58
N GLU A 260 0.06 -60.76 27.97
CA GLU A 260 -0.58 -61.88 28.66
C GLU A 260 0.33 -62.33 29.81
N ARG A 261 -0.15 -62.23 31.06
CA ARG A 261 0.15 -63.25 32.07
C ARG A 261 -0.85 -63.23 33.22
N TRP A 262 -1.44 -64.41 33.37
CA TRP A 262 -2.22 -64.92 34.51
C TRP A 262 -1.52 -64.75 35.85
#